data_AF-A0A848HSN3-F1
#
_entry.id   AF-A0A848HSN3-F1
#
_cell.length_a   1.000
_cell.length_b   1.000
_cell.length_c   1.000
_cell.angle_alpha   90.00
_cell.angle_beta   90.00
_cell.angle_gamma   90.00
#
_symmetry.space_group_name_H-M   'P 1'
#
loop_
_entity.id
_entity.type
_entity.pdbx_description
1 polymer ?
#
loop_
_entity_poly.entity_id
_entity_poly.type
_entity_poly.pdbx_seq_one_letter_code
_entity_poly.pdbx_strand_id
1 'polypeptide(L)'
;MNVDADFGAWLRSACLNAVISSSALEDAWGELAAAGESVSALAEKADAEEEASRQLDLFGVPMVVEVLQVQGLRIDLFARPVTLVAQRAGYATGATVFVLGAKEQDGVELTNLTVLRKLA
;
A
#
# COMPACT_ATOMS: atom_id res chain seq x y z
N MET A 1 -4.55 19.01 31.27
CA MET A 1 -5.30 18.87 30.00
C MET A 1 -6.59 18.15 30.37
N ASN A 2 -7.75 18.81 30.27
CA ASN A 2 -9.03 18.23 30.67
C ASN A 2 -9.78 17.85 29.38
N VAL A 3 -10.19 16.59 29.28
CA VAL A 3 -10.98 16.07 28.15
C VAL A 3 -12.43 16.42 28.45
N ASP A 4 -13.15 17.08 27.52
CA ASP A 4 -14.56 17.35 27.76
C ASP A 4 -15.37 16.05 27.89
N ALA A 5 -16.52 16.11 28.56
CA ALA A 5 -17.29 14.92 28.89
C ALA A 5 -17.85 14.20 27.65
N ASP A 6 -18.23 14.94 26.62
CA ASP A 6 -18.80 14.41 25.38
C ASP A 6 -17.70 13.76 24.53
N PHE A 7 -16.54 14.42 24.40
CA PHE A 7 -15.37 13.83 23.75
C PHE A 7 -14.86 12.59 24.50
N GLY A 8 -14.88 12.63 25.84
CA GLY A 8 -14.53 11.49 26.69
C GLY A 8 -15.52 10.32 26.57
N ALA A 9 -16.80 10.59 26.34
CA ALA A 9 -17.82 9.58 26.07
C ALA A 9 -17.67 8.99 24.66
N TRP A 10 -17.39 9.83 23.67
CA TRP A 10 -17.12 9.41 22.29
C TRP A 10 -15.92 8.47 22.21
N LEU A 11 -14.80 8.80 22.86
CA LEU A 11 -13.60 7.93 22.92
C LEU A 11 -13.86 6.55 23.55
N ARG A 12 -14.92 6.41 24.36
CA ARG A 12 -15.30 5.15 25.02
C ARG A 12 -16.43 4.43 24.31
N SER A 13 -17.00 5.03 23.25
CA SER A 13 -18.07 4.42 22.49
C SER A 13 -17.58 3.15 21.79
N ALA A 14 -18.49 2.22 21.52
CA ALA A 14 -18.15 1.00 20.81
C ALA A 14 -17.70 1.35 19.38
N CYS A 15 -16.55 0.80 18.97
CA CYS A 15 -16.10 0.92 17.59
C CYS A 15 -17.09 0.22 16.66
N LEU A 16 -17.53 0.91 15.61
CA LEU A 16 -18.26 0.29 14.52
C LEU A 16 -17.25 -0.40 13.61
N ASN A 17 -17.48 -1.67 13.31
CA ASN A 17 -16.62 -2.46 12.43
C ASN A 17 -17.37 -2.74 11.13
N ALA A 18 -16.74 -2.43 10.00
CA ALA A 18 -17.17 -2.87 8.69
C ALA A 18 -16.18 -3.95 8.21
N VAL A 19 -16.69 -5.13 7.87
CA VAL A 19 -15.88 -6.22 7.32
C VAL A 19 -16.17 -6.32 5.83
N ILE A 20 -15.14 -6.24 5.01
CA ILE A 20 -15.22 -6.46 3.57
C ILE A 20 -14.32 -7.63 3.20
N SER A 21 -14.78 -8.46 2.26
CA SER A 21 -14.04 -9.60 1.72
C SER A 21 -14.23 -9.66 0.21
N SER A 22 -13.29 -10.29 -0.48
CA SER A 22 -13.34 -10.49 -1.93
C SER A 22 -13.08 -11.94 -2.25
N SER A 23 -14.10 -12.63 -2.78
CA SER A 23 -13.98 -14.02 -3.21
C SER A 23 -12.92 -14.18 -4.31
N ALA A 24 -12.77 -13.18 -5.19
CA ALA A 24 -11.76 -13.19 -6.23
C ALA A 24 -10.33 -13.13 -5.68
N LEU A 25 -10.11 -12.39 -4.59
CA LEU A 25 -8.80 -12.34 -3.92
C LEU A 25 -8.52 -13.62 -3.14
N GLU A 26 -9.55 -14.19 -2.51
CA GLU A 26 -9.46 -15.49 -1.83
C GLU A 26 -9.15 -16.61 -2.83
N ASP A 27 -9.80 -16.64 -4.00
CA ASP A 27 -9.53 -17.60 -5.07
C ASP A 27 -8.11 -17.45 -5.64
N ALA A 28 -7.61 -16.22 -5.76
CA ALA A 28 -6.30 -15.93 -6.34
C ALA A 28 -5.13 -16.19 -5.38
N TRP A 29 -5.31 -15.94 -4.07
CA TRP A 29 -4.23 -15.91 -3.10
C TRP A 29 -4.41 -16.84 -1.90
N GLY A 30 -5.63 -17.35 -1.64
CA GLY A 30 -5.92 -18.21 -0.50
C GLY A 30 -5.44 -17.60 0.82
N GLU A 31 -4.64 -18.35 1.57
CA GLU A 31 -4.04 -17.90 2.85
C GLU A 31 -3.03 -16.75 2.69
N LEU A 32 -2.53 -16.48 1.48
CA LEU A 32 -1.65 -15.34 1.20
C LEU A 32 -2.44 -14.05 0.93
N ALA A 33 -3.76 -14.11 0.87
CA ALA A 33 -4.58 -12.91 0.75
C ALA A 33 -4.31 -11.99 1.95
N ALA A 34 -4.02 -10.73 1.67
CA ALA A 34 -3.69 -9.77 2.71
C ALA A 34 -4.95 -9.38 3.49
N ALA A 35 -4.93 -9.60 4.81
CA ALA A 35 -5.95 -9.14 5.73
C ALA A 35 -5.55 -7.78 6.32
N GLY A 36 -6.44 -6.79 6.21
CA GLY A 36 -6.27 -5.48 6.81
C GLY A 36 -7.39 -5.21 7.81
N GLU A 37 -7.01 -4.78 9.01
CA GLU A 37 -7.94 -4.26 10.01
C GLU A 37 -7.52 -2.84 10.38
N SER A 38 -8.49 -1.93 10.45
CA SER A 38 -8.26 -0.55 10.83
C SER A 38 -9.39 -0.08 11.73
N VAL A 39 -9.00 0.49 12.87
CA VAL A 39 -9.92 1.17 13.79
C VAL A 39 -9.80 2.66 13.52
N SER A 40 -10.87 3.29 13.04
CA SER A 40 -10.89 4.70 12.67
C SER A 40 -11.98 5.46 13.43
N ALA A 41 -11.82 6.79 13.46
CA ALA A 41 -12.77 7.73 14.06
C ALA A 41 -13.95 8.06 13.14
N LEU A 42 -14.33 7.15 12.23
CA LEU A 42 -15.43 7.37 11.30
C LEU A 42 -16.76 7.29 12.07
N ALA A 43 -17.55 8.36 11.96
CA ALA A 43 -18.80 8.49 12.70
C ALA A 43 -19.93 7.69 12.06
N GLU A 44 -19.91 7.55 10.72
CA GLU A 44 -20.97 6.89 9.96
C GLU A 44 -20.51 5.55 9.40
N LYS A 45 -21.45 4.59 9.34
CA LYS A 45 -21.21 3.25 8.79
C LYS A 45 -20.87 3.30 7.30
N ALA A 46 -21.50 4.21 6.54
CA ALA A 46 -21.25 4.36 5.12
C ALA A 46 -19.79 4.76 4.85
N ASP A 47 -19.27 5.74 5.60
CA ASP A 47 -17.86 6.14 5.51
C ASP A 47 -16.91 4.99 5.87
N ALA A 48 -17.27 4.17 6.88
CA ALA A 48 -16.49 3.00 7.26
C ALA A 48 -16.46 1.92 6.17
N GLU A 49 -17.56 1.73 5.43
CA GLU A 49 -17.64 0.82 4.28
C GLU A 49 -16.84 1.34 3.07
N GLU A 50 -16.86 2.66 2.82
CA GLU A 50 -16.04 3.30 1.79
C GLU A 50 -14.54 3.18 2.10
N GLU A 51 -14.14 3.42 3.34
CA GLU A 51 -12.75 3.28 3.77
C GLU A 51 -12.29 1.82 3.73
N ALA A 52 -13.15 0.87 4.15
CA ALA A 52 -12.87 -0.56 4.01
C ALA A 52 -12.64 -0.95 2.54
N SER A 53 -13.44 -0.41 1.62
CA SER A 53 -13.28 -0.63 0.18
C SER A 53 -11.96 -0.05 -0.34
N ARG A 54 -11.61 1.17 0.05
CA ARG A 54 -10.32 1.81 -0.30
C ARG A 54 -9.13 1.00 0.23
N GLN A 55 -9.24 0.45 1.45
CA GLN A 55 -8.21 -0.40 2.04
C GLN A 55 -8.10 -1.74 1.31
N LEU A 56 -9.22 -2.36 0.93
CA LEU A 56 -9.22 -3.59 0.15
C LEU A 56 -8.57 -3.38 -1.23
N ASP A 57 -8.85 -2.27 -1.91
CA ASP A 57 -8.20 -1.93 -3.18
C ASP A 57 -6.69 -1.67 -3.01
N LEU A 58 -6.30 -1.06 -1.88
CA LEU A 58 -4.90 -0.73 -1.62
C LEU A 58 -4.10 -1.96 -1.18
N PHE A 59 -4.62 -2.72 -0.23
CA PHE A 59 -3.92 -3.76 0.51
C PHE A 59 -4.38 -5.18 0.19
N GLY A 60 -5.49 -5.37 -0.53
CA GLY A 60 -6.07 -6.70 -0.76
C GLY A 60 -5.22 -7.62 -1.64
N VAL A 61 -4.17 -7.10 -2.27
CA VAL A 61 -3.21 -7.88 -3.05
C VAL A 61 -1.87 -7.92 -2.32
N PRO A 62 -1.18 -9.08 -2.27
CA PRO A 62 0.16 -9.16 -1.72
C PRO A 62 1.10 -8.11 -2.30
N MET A 63 1.85 -7.47 -1.42
CA MET A 63 2.87 -6.50 -1.78
C MET A 63 4.26 -7.07 -1.53
N VAL A 64 5.19 -6.80 -2.44
CA VAL A 64 6.58 -7.24 -2.36
C VAL A 64 7.52 -6.03 -2.37
N VAL A 65 8.56 -6.10 -1.56
CA VAL A 65 9.69 -5.17 -1.62
C VAL A 65 10.76 -5.77 -2.51
N GLU A 66 11.14 -5.05 -3.55
CA GLU A 66 12.14 -5.48 -4.53
C GLU A 66 13.23 -4.40 -4.65
N VAL A 67 14.44 -4.80 -5.06
CA VAL A 67 15.51 -3.86 -5.42
C VAL A 67 15.81 -4.00 -6.90
N LEU A 68 15.68 -2.90 -7.64
CA LEU A 68 15.85 -2.85 -9.08
C LEU A 68 16.95 -1.86 -9.43
N GLN A 69 17.79 -2.22 -10.40
CA GLN A 69 18.80 -1.32 -10.93
C GLN A 69 18.26 -0.61 -12.17
N VAL A 70 18.31 0.72 -12.16
CA VAL A 70 17.92 1.56 -13.31
C VAL A 70 19.12 2.36 -13.81
N GLN A 71 19.05 2.74 -15.08
CA GLN A 71 20.06 3.59 -15.72
C GLN A 71 19.96 5.03 -15.23
N GLY A 72 21.12 5.66 -15.07
CA GLY A 72 21.28 7.03 -14.61
C GLY A 72 21.24 7.19 -13.09
N LEU A 73 21.56 8.40 -12.65
CA LEU A 73 21.45 8.86 -11.27
C LEU A 73 20.03 9.40 -11.07
N ARG A 74 19.21 8.62 -10.35
CA ARG A 74 17.75 8.75 -10.29
C ARG A 74 17.20 8.92 -8.87
N ILE A 75 17.90 9.67 -8.02
CA ILE A 75 17.41 10.06 -6.69
C ILE A 75 16.09 10.86 -6.77
N ASP A 76 15.81 11.49 -7.92
CA ASP A 76 14.57 12.20 -8.23
C ASP A 76 13.31 11.31 -8.11
N LEU A 77 13.48 9.99 -8.25
CA LEU A 77 12.39 9.02 -8.18
C LEU A 77 12.00 8.64 -6.75
N PHE A 78 12.78 9.01 -5.73
CA PHE A 78 12.50 8.68 -4.34
C PHE A 78 11.13 9.22 -3.87
N ALA A 79 10.41 8.38 -3.10
CA ALA A 79 9.10 8.68 -2.53
C ALA A 79 8.01 9.03 -3.56
N ARG A 80 8.13 8.48 -4.78
CA ARG A 80 7.17 8.68 -5.87
C ARG A 80 6.65 7.36 -6.41
N PRO A 81 5.40 7.33 -6.90
CA PRO A 81 4.95 6.26 -7.77
C PRO A 81 5.64 6.39 -9.13
N VAL A 82 6.16 5.29 -9.65
CA VAL A 82 6.84 5.22 -10.94
C VAL A 82 6.37 3.98 -11.69
N THR A 83 6.25 4.08 -13.01
CA THR A 83 6.01 2.92 -13.86
C THR A 83 7.34 2.40 -14.37
N LEU A 84 7.71 1.18 -13.97
CA LEU A 84 8.93 0.51 -14.41
C LEU A 84 8.60 -0.53 -15.46
N VAL A 85 9.46 -0.64 -16.47
CA VAL A 85 9.37 -1.64 -17.53
C VAL A 85 10.68 -2.41 -17.59
N ALA A 86 10.61 -3.75 -17.55
CA ALA A 86 11.75 -4.62 -17.72
C ALA A 86 11.34 -5.94 -18.37
N GLN A 87 12.26 -6.61 -19.06
CA GLN A 87 11.96 -7.82 -19.83
C GLN A 87 11.56 -9.03 -18.97
N ARG A 88 11.77 -8.99 -17.65
CA ARG A 88 11.60 -10.13 -16.73
C ARG A 88 10.91 -9.69 -15.44
N ALA A 89 10.66 -10.65 -14.55
CA ALA A 89 10.14 -10.43 -13.19
C ALA A 89 8.77 -9.74 -13.11
N GLY A 90 7.93 -9.88 -14.15
CA GLY A 90 6.58 -9.31 -14.15
C GLY A 90 6.48 -7.84 -14.57
N TYR A 91 7.56 -7.23 -15.05
CA TYR A 91 7.59 -5.83 -15.50
C TYR A 91 7.41 -5.64 -17.01
N ALA A 92 7.15 -6.71 -17.77
CA ALA A 92 7.16 -6.68 -19.23
C ALA A 92 6.07 -5.76 -19.83
N THR A 93 4.91 -5.67 -19.18
CA THR A 93 3.80 -4.79 -19.55
C THR A 93 3.84 -3.43 -18.86
N GLY A 94 4.89 -3.16 -18.08
CA GLY A 94 4.95 -2.03 -17.16
C GLY A 94 4.22 -2.31 -15.85
N ALA A 95 4.86 -2.01 -14.73
CA ALA A 95 4.26 -2.10 -13.40
C ALA A 95 4.45 -0.77 -12.65
N THR A 96 3.36 -0.24 -12.10
CA THR A 96 3.42 0.90 -11.20
C THR A 96 3.87 0.45 -9.82
N VAL A 97 4.97 1.01 -9.35
CA VAL A 97 5.59 0.72 -8.05
C VAL A 97 5.83 2.01 -7.29
N PHE A 98 5.90 1.91 -5.96
CA PHE A 98 6.25 3.05 -5.12
C PHE A 98 7.71 2.95 -4.67
N VAL A 99 8.51 4.00 -4.88
CA VAL A 99 9.93 3.99 -4.54
C VAL A 99 10.12 4.30 -3.04
N LEU A 100 10.54 3.30 -2.28
CA LEU A 100 10.86 3.39 -0.85
C LEU A 100 12.30 3.87 -0.59
N GLY A 101 13.20 3.73 -1.57
CA GLY A 101 14.59 4.12 -1.45
C GLY A 101 15.25 4.22 -2.81
N ALA A 102 16.22 5.11 -2.95
CA ALA A 102 17.04 5.24 -4.15
C ALA A 102 18.50 5.43 -3.72
N LYS A 103 19.39 4.57 -4.21
CA LYS A 103 20.82 4.62 -3.93
C LYS A 103 21.58 4.72 -5.25
N GLU A 104 22.09 5.90 -5.52
CA GLU A 104 22.91 6.21 -6.69
C GLU A 104 24.31 5.58 -6.59
N GLN A 105 24.85 5.19 -7.74
CA GLN A 105 26.17 4.60 -7.91
C GLN A 105 26.93 5.39 -8.99
N ASP A 106 27.52 6.51 -8.58
CA ASP A 106 28.17 7.48 -9.48
C ASP A 106 29.24 6.87 -10.39
N GLY A 107 29.98 5.86 -9.92
CA GLY A 107 31.04 5.22 -10.69
C GLY A 107 30.57 4.43 -11.93
N VAL A 108 29.29 4.08 -12.00
CA VAL A 108 28.71 3.31 -13.11
C VAL A 108 27.47 3.98 -13.71
N GLU A 109 27.10 5.17 -13.21
CA GLU A 109 25.88 5.91 -13.57
C GLU A 109 24.60 5.06 -13.48
N LEU A 110 24.44 4.33 -12.37
CA LEU A 110 23.25 3.50 -12.10
C LEU A 110 22.61 3.88 -10.76
N THR A 111 21.34 3.55 -10.59
CA THR A 111 20.63 3.70 -9.31
C THR A 111 19.96 2.41 -8.90
N ASN A 112 20.17 1.98 -7.66
CA ASN A 112 19.40 0.91 -7.06
C ASN A 112 18.16 1.50 -6.38
N LEU A 113 16.99 1.19 -6.92
CA LEU A 113 15.70 1.57 -6.37
C LEU A 113 15.16 0.43 -5.50
N THR A 114 14.88 0.71 -4.23
CA THR A 114 14.05 -0.15 -3.39
C THR A 114 12.60 0.24 -3.62
N VAL A 115 11.78 -0.69 -4.11
CA VAL A 115 10.39 -0.42 -4.53
C VAL A 115 9.41 -1.35 -3.83
N LEU A 116 8.21 -0.83 -3.59
CA LEU A 116 7.05 -1.60 -3.16
C LEU A 116 6.14 -1.84 -4.38
N ARG A 117 5.87 -3.09 -4.70
CA ARG A 117 5.02 -3.50 -5.84
C ARG A 117 3.85 -4.35 -5.37
N LYS A 118 2.68 -4.15 -5.97
CA LYS A 118 1.52 -5.06 -5.87
C LYS A 118 1.66 -6.23 -6.87
N LEU A 119 1.32 -7.44 -6.45
CA LEU A 119 1.45 -8.65 -7.29
C LEU A 119 0.26 -8.91 -8.25
N ALA A 120 -0.61 -7.93 -8.48
CA ALA A 120 -1.77 -8.01 -9.38
C ALA A 120 -1.52 -7.28 -10.71
#